data_AF-A0A2E2PJR9-F1
#
_entry.id   AF-A0A2E2PJR9-F1
#
_cell.length_a   1.000
_cell.length_b   1.000
_cell.length_c   1.000
_cell.angle_alpha   90.00
_cell.angle_beta   90.00
_cell.angle_gamma   90.00
#
_symmetry.space_group_name_H-M   'P 1'
#
loop_
_entity.id
_entity.type
_entity.pdbx_description
1 polymer ?
#
loop_
_entity_poly.entity_id
_entity_poly.type
_entity_poly.pdbx_seq_one_letter_code
_entity_poly.pdbx_strand_id
1 'polypeptide(L)' 'MSIFYLIFIPAYKKKKALMHLTWVSVLGISIVSNFDALRYAESKDKRGNKFIYDRITGEKWKSR' A
#
# COMPACT_ATOMS: atom_id res chain seq x y z
N MET A 1 -32.75 -19.99 22.37
CA MET A 1 -31.78 -19.67 21.31
C MET A 1 -30.98 -20.92 20.98
N SER A 2 -30.93 -21.33 19.72
CA SER A 2 -30.28 -22.57 19.30
C SER A 2 -28.76 -22.53 19.49
N ILE A 3 -28.17 -23.65 19.94
CA ILE A 3 -26.71 -23.89 20.07
C ILE A 3 -25.94 -23.57 18.79
N PHE A 4 -26.59 -23.67 17.63
CA PHE A 4 -26.03 -23.25 16.35
C PHE A 4 -25.59 -21.78 16.35
N TYR A 5 -26.38 -20.87 16.94
CA TYR A 5 -26.02 -19.45 16.97
C TYR A 5 -24.83 -19.17 17.89
N LEU A 6 -24.65 -19.96 18.96
CA LEU A 6 -23.53 -19.83 19.90
C LEU A 6 -22.17 -20.15 19.28
N ILE A 7 -22.13 -21.02 18.26
CA ILE A 7 -20.88 -21.47 17.62
C ILE A 7 -20.63 -20.71 16.31
N PHE A 8 -21.67 -20.54 15.48
CA PHE A 8 -21.50 -19.95 14.15
C PHE A 8 -21.24 -18.44 14.18
N ILE A 9 -21.88 -17.69 15.09
CA ILE A 9 -21.67 -16.24 15.20
C ILE A 9 -20.22 -15.89 15.55
N PRO A 10 -19.59 -16.47 16.59
CA PRO A 10 -18.19 -16.18 16.90
C PRO A 10 -17.23 -16.70 15.81
N ALA A 11 -17.51 -17.87 15.20
CA ALA A 11 -16.70 -18.36 14.09
C ALA A 11 -16.74 -17.42 12.87
N TYR A 12 -17.91 -16.89 12.51
CA TYR A 12 -18.08 -15.92 11.44
C TYR A 12 -17.38 -14.59 11.75
N LYS A 13 -17.49 -14.09 12.98
CA LYS A 13 -16.77 -12.88 13.41
C LYS A 13 -15.25 -13.05 13.32
N LYS A 14 -14.72 -14.20 13.74
CA LYS A 14 -13.28 -14.53 13.62
C LYS A 14 -12.85 -14.60 12.15
N LYS A 15 -13.63 -15.22 11.27
CA LYS A 15 -13.36 -15.26 9.82
C LYS A 15 -13.38 -13.87 9.20
N LYS A 16 -14.35 -13.04 9.56
CA LYS A 16 -14.46 -11.65 9.08
C LYS A 16 -13.24 -10.82 9.52
N ALA A 17 -12.84 -10.93 10.78
CA ALA A 17 -11.65 -10.26 11.28
C ALA A 17 -10.37 -10.73 10.55
N LEU A 18 -10.23 -12.03 10.33
CA LEU A 18 -9.10 -12.59 9.57
C LEU A 18 -9.08 -12.06 8.14
N MET A 19 -10.23 -12.01 7.46
CA MET A 19 -10.35 -11.44 6.11
C MET A 19 -9.91 -9.98 6.07
N HIS A 20 -10.36 -9.15 7.01
CA HIS A 20 -9.94 -7.74 7.06
C HIS A 20 -8.43 -7.63 7.30
N LEU A 21 -7.87 -8.45 8.17
CA LEU A 21 -6.43 -8.46 8.45
C LEU A 21 -5.64 -8.86 7.20
N THR A 22 -6.08 -9.88 6.46
CA THR A 22 -5.49 -10.25 5.17
C THR A 22 -5.54 -9.10 4.17
N TRP A 23 -6.68 -8.42 4.03
CA TRP A 23 -6.81 -7.28 3.12
C TRP A 23 -5.88 -6.12 3.50
N VAL A 24 -5.77 -5.78 4.79
CA VAL A 24 -4.84 -4.75 5.27
C VAL A 24 -3.40 -5.15 4.98
N SER A 25 -3.03 -6.41 5.19
CA SER A 25 -1.69 -6.91 4.86
C SER A 25 -1.39 -6.83 3.37
N VAL A 26 -2.33 -7.23 2.51
CA VAL A 26 -2.16 -7.16 1.04
C VAL A 26 -1.99 -5.71 0.57
N LEU A 27 -2.79 -4.78 1.10
CA LEU A 27 -2.66 -3.35 0.80
C LEU A 27 -1.30 -2.81 1.27
N GLY A 28 -0.88 -3.15 2.50
CA GLY A 28 0.42 -2.76 3.03
C GLY A 28 1.58 -3.26 2.18
N ILE A 29 1.56 -4.54 1.80
CA ILE A 29 2.58 -5.13 0.91
C ILE A 29 2.59 -4.44 -0.45
N SER A 30 1.41 -4.12 -1.02
CA SER A 30 1.30 -3.43 -2.30
C SER A 30 1.91 -2.01 -2.23
N ILE A 31 1.68 -1.28 -1.14
CA ILE A 31 2.27 0.05 -0.94
C ILE A 31 3.78 -0.04 -0.78
N VAL A 32 4.27 -0.96 0.06
CA VAL A 32 5.72 -1.11 0.32
C VAL A 32 6.46 -1.56 -0.94
N SER A 33 5.92 -2.52 -1.68
CA SER A 33 6.53 -3.01 -2.93
C SER A 33 6.57 -1.95 -4.04
N ASN A 34 5.65 -0.98 -4.01
CA ASN A 34 5.60 0.12 -4.98
C ASN A 34 6.05 1.45 -4.36
N PHE A 35 6.72 1.41 -3.20
CA PHE A 35 7.08 2.62 -2.46
C PHE A 35 7.97 3.55 -3.28
N ASP A 36 8.95 3.01 -3.99
CA ASP A 36 9.85 3.79 -4.83
C ASP A 36 9.10 4.49 -5.97
N ALA A 37 8.14 3.81 -6.61
CA ALA A 37 7.31 4.41 -7.65
C ALA A 37 6.36 5.50 -7.10
N LEU A 38 5.95 5.37 -5.84
CA LEU A 38 5.14 6.38 -5.16
C LEU A 38 5.98 7.59 -4.71
N ARG A 39 7.21 7.34 -4.26
CA ARG A 39 8.14 8.33 -3.72
C ARG A 39 8.83 9.14 -4.81
N TYR A 40 9.30 8.49 -5.87
CA TYR A 40 10.10 9.11 -6.91
C TYR A 40 9.26 9.46 -8.13
N ALA A 41 9.35 10.71 -8.58
CA ALA A 41 8.73 11.18 -9.81
C ALA A 41 9.80 11.56 -10.83
N GLU A 42 9.70 11.02 -12.03
CA GLU A 42 10.54 11.45 -13.15
C GLU A 42 9.94 12.69 -13.83
N SER A 43 10.76 13.72 -14.03
CA SER A 43 10.39 14.91 -14.80
C SER A 43 11.49 15.28 -15.79
N LYS A 44 11.12 15.97 -16.87
CA LYS A 44 12.07 16.49 -17.86
C LYS A 44 12.04 18.01 -17.84
N ASP A 45 13.21 18.63 -17.82
CA ASP A 45 13.33 20.08 -18.02
C ASP A 45 13.13 20.45 -19.50
N LYS A 46 12.89 21.74 -19.78
CA LYS A 46 12.74 22.30 -21.14
C LYS A 46 13.95 22.03 -22.05
N ARG A 47 15.10 21.69 -21.45
CA ARG A 47 16.35 21.31 -22.13
C ARG A 47 16.48 19.79 -22.37
N GLY A 48 15.47 18.99 -22.03
CA GLY A 48 15.45 17.54 -22.24
C GLY A 48 16.18 16.71 -21.17
N ASN A 49 16.80 17.35 -20.16
CA ASN A 49 17.45 16.65 -19.05
C ASN A 49 16.42 15.94 -18.16
N LYS A 50 16.66 14.67 -17.85
CA LYS A 50 15.83 13.89 -16.92
C LYS A 50 16.23 14.19 -15.47
N PHE A 51 15.24 14.36 -14.62
CA PHE A 51 15.42 14.52 -13.18
C PHE A 51 14.48 13.58 -12.44
N ILE A 52 14.98 13.01 -11.35
CA ILE A 52 14.16 12.30 -10.38
C ILE A 52 13.92 13.26 -9.21
N TYR A 53 12.65 13.41 -8.86
CA TYR A 53 12.19 14.19 -7.72
C TYR A 53 11.71 13.27 -6.61
N ASP A 54 12.26 13.46 -5.41
CA ASP A 54 11.75 12.82 -4.20
C ASP A 54 10.61 13.64 -3.63
N ARG A 55 9.42 13.05 -3.58
CA ARG A 55 8.22 13.70 -3.04
C ARG A 55 8.23 13.82 -1.52
N ILE A 56 9.05 13.03 -0.82
CA ILE A 56 9.11 13.02 0.65
C ILE A 56 10.12 14.04 1.14
N THR A 57 11.34 14.03 0.59
CA THR A 57 12.40 14.96 1.02
C THR A 57 12.39 16.29 0.27
N GLY A 58 11.74 16.34 -0.90
CA GLY A 58 11.75 17.50 -1.78
C GLY A 58 13.05 17.65 -2.59
N GLU A 59 13.98 16.71 -2.46
CA GLU A 59 15.24 16.73 -3.18
C GLU A 59 15.08 16.33 -4.65
N LYS A 60 15.97 16.86 -5.51
CA LYS A 60 15.98 16.58 -6.95
C LYS A 60 17.39 16.19 -7.36
N TRP A 61 17.51 15.09 -8.11
CA TRP A 61 18.76 14.67 -8.71
C TRP A 61 18.61 14.46 -10.20
N LYS A 62 19.69 14.71 -10.94
CA LYS A 62 19.74 14.45 -12.38
C LYS A 62 19.76 12.94 -12.59
N SER A 63 18.82 12.44 -13.38
CA SER A 63 18.82 11.04 -13.80
C SER A 63 19.87 10.87 -14.90
N ARG A 64 20.70 9.84 -14.77
CA ARG A 64 21.90 9.61 -15.60
C ARG A 64 21.55 9.33 -17.06
#